data_AF-A0A8T6Q294-F1
#
_entry.id   AF-A0A8T6Q294-F1
#
_cell.length_a   1.000
_cell.length_b   1.000
_cell.length_c   1.000
_cell.angle_alpha   90.00
_cell.angle_beta   90.00
_cell.angle_gamma   90.00
#
_symmetry.space_group_name_H-M   'P 1'
#
loop_
_entity.id
_entity.type
_entity.pdbx_description
1 polymer ?
#
loop_
_entity_poly.entity_id
_entity_poly.type
_entity_poly.pdbx_seq_one_letter_code
_entity_poly.pdbx_strand_id
1 'polypeptide(L)'
;MRRFREVYTEIPRKNGKSAISAGVALYCFACDNEFGAEVYSGATTEKQAWEVFRPARLMCKRTPMLTEAFGIEVNASNMNRPEDGARFEPLIGNPGDGSSPHCAVVDEYHEHATDALYTTMLTGMGARRQPLMWAITTAGYNIE
;
A
#
# COMPACT_ATOMS: atom_id res chain seq x y z
N MET A 1 -1.05 0.48 19.42
CA MET A 1 -1.35 1.69 18.61
C MET A 1 -0.03 2.19 18.05
N ARG A 2 0.04 2.51 16.75
CA ARG A 2 1.28 2.96 16.08
C ARG A 2 1.78 4.30 16.66
N ARG A 3 3.09 4.40 16.93
CA ARG A 3 3.76 5.65 17.34
C ARG A 3 3.88 6.64 16.17
N PHE A 4 4.19 6.13 14.98
CA PHE A 4 4.31 6.89 13.75
C PHE A 4 3.30 6.37 12.73
N ARG A 5 2.63 7.30 12.04
CA ARG A 5 1.57 6.99 11.06
C ARG A 5 1.91 7.44 9.65
N GLU A 6 3.01 8.17 9.50
CA GLU A 6 3.52 8.64 8.22
C GLU A 6 4.99 8.20 8.14
N VAL A 7 5.34 7.58 7.03
CA VAL A 7 6.69 7.17 6.70
C VAL A 7 7.00 7.70 5.32
N TYR A 8 8.17 8.31 5.20
CA TYR A 8 8.76 8.72 3.94
C TYR A 8 10.16 8.11 3.87
N THR A 9 10.43 7.34 2.81
CA THR A 9 11.75 6.73 2.60
C THR A 9 12.24 6.97 1.20
N GLU A 10 13.51 7.39 1.10
CA GLU A 10 14.23 7.51 -0.15
C GLU A 10 15.19 6.34 -0.29
N ILE A 11 15.00 5.52 -1.32
CA ILE A 11 15.80 4.31 -1.54
C ILE A 11 16.29 4.32 -2.99
N PRO A 12 17.59 4.07 -3.27
CA PRO A 12 18.11 4.02 -4.63
C PRO A 12 17.38 3.01 -5.52
N ARG A 13 17.43 3.24 -6.83
CA ARG A 13 16.83 2.32 -7.82
C ARG A 13 17.36 0.91 -7.63
N LYS A 14 16.46 -0.08 -7.81
CA LYS A 14 16.75 -1.52 -7.73
C LYS A 14 17.22 -2.01 -6.35
N ASN A 15 17.00 -1.25 -5.27
CA ASN A 15 17.37 -1.64 -3.92
C ASN A 15 16.19 -2.21 -3.09
N GLY A 16 15.25 -2.89 -3.76
CA GLY A 16 14.19 -3.67 -3.08
C GLY A 16 13.04 -2.90 -2.45
N LYS A 17 12.94 -1.58 -2.65
CA LYS A 17 11.92 -0.72 -2.01
C LYS A 17 10.49 -1.25 -2.16
N SER A 18 10.09 -1.64 -3.38
CA SER A 18 8.72 -2.09 -3.64
C SER A 18 8.40 -3.43 -2.96
N ALA A 19 9.39 -4.31 -2.80
CA ALA A 19 9.22 -5.57 -2.08
C ALA A 19 9.09 -5.36 -0.56
N ILE A 20 9.85 -4.42 0.00
CA ILE A 20 9.70 -4.03 1.42
C ILE A 20 8.31 -3.44 1.65
N SER A 21 7.88 -2.51 0.81
CA SER A 21 6.55 -1.89 0.88
C SER A 21 5.42 -2.90 0.71
N ALA A 22 5.60 -3.92 -0.13
CA ALA A 22 4.65 -5.01 -0.28
C ALA A 22 4.47 -5.80 1.03
N GLY A 23 5.56 -6.07 1.75
CA GLY A 23 5.53 -6.71 3.06
C GLY A 23 4.82 -5.85 4.12
N VAL A 24 5.10 -4.54 4.14
CA VAL A 24 4.41 -3.60 5.03
C VAL A 24 2.91 -3.55 4.73
N ALA A 25 2.54 -3.45 3.46
CA ALA A 25 1.14 -3.44 3.03
C ALA A 25 0.41 -4.76 3.42
N LEU A 26 1.05 -5.91 3.22
CA LEU A 26 0.51 -7.21 3.65
C LEU A 26 0.32 -7.29 5.17
N TYR A 27 1.25 -6.77 5.95
CA TYR A 27 1.11 -6.72 7.40
C TYR A 27 -0.10 -5.87 7.81
N CYS A 28 -0.26 -4.67 7.22
CA CYS A 28 -1.41 -3.82 7.47
C CYS A 28 -2.73 -4.47 7.02
N PHE A 29 -2.70 -5.22 5.93
CA PHE A 29 -3.86 -5.91 5.37
C PHE A 29 -4.29 -7.12 6.22
N ALA A 30 -3.35 -7.89 6.78
CA ALA A 30 -3.67 -9.18 7.39
C ALA A 30 -3.39 -9.29 8.89
N CYS A 31 -2.36 -8.61 9.39
CA CYS A 31 -1.81 -8.84 10.73
C CYS A 31 -2.11 -7.71 11.74
N ASP A 32 -2.60 -6.57 11.27
CA ASP A 32 -2.71 -5.36 12.09
C ASP A 32 -4.02 -5.27 12.91
N ASN A 33 -4.84 -6.31 12.84
CA ASN A 33 -6.10 -6.48 13.56
C ASN A 33 -7.07 -5.30 13.37
N GLU A 34 -7.22 -4.85 12.12
CA GLU A 34 -8.12 -3.78 11.72
C GLU A 34 -9.27 -4.37 10.89
N PHE A 35 -10.51 -4.18 11.36
CA PHE A 35 -11.69 -4.61 10.63
C PHE A 35 -11.91 -3.73 9.39
N GLY A 36 -12.20 -4.36 8.25
CA GLY A 36 -12.39 -3.65 6.98
C GLY A 36 -11.16 -2.85 6.56
N ALA A 37 -9.95 -3.39 6.78
CA ALA A 37 -8.71 -2.70 6.43
C ALA A 37 -8.64 -2.46 4.91
N GLU A 38 -8.64 -1.19 4.51
CA GLU A 38 -8.43 -0.80 3.11
C GLU A 38 -6.95 -0.50 2.91
N VAL A 39 -6.29 -1.29 2.08
CA VAL A 39 -4.87 -1.15 1.77
C VAL A 39 -4.70 -0.82 0.30
N TYR A 40 -3.92 0.20 0.00
CA TYR A 40 -3.74 0.69 -1.36
C TYR A 40 -2.27 0.73 -1.75
N SER A 41 -1.99 0.32 -2.99
CA SER A 41 -0.74 0.64 -3.68
C SER A 41 -1.00 1.73 -4.70
N GLY A 42 -0.77 2.97 -4.30
CA GLY A 42 -1.05 4.18 -5.06
C GLY A 42 0.15 4.67 -5.86
N ALA A 43 -0.08 5.04 -7.12
CA ALA A 43 0.92 5.72 -7.95
C ALA A 43 0.29 6.56 -9.07
N THR A 44 1.11 7.33 -9.78
CA THR A 44 0.67 8.14 -10.94
C THR A 44 0.24 7.27 -12.12
N THR A 45 0.89 6.12 -12.33
CA THR A 45 0.57 5.19 -13.42
C THR A 45 0.15 3.82 -12.91
N GLU A 46 -0.66 3.12 -13.71
CA GLU A 46 -1.01 1.73 -13.44
C GLU A 46 0.23 0.87 -13.19
N LYS A 47 1.19 0.91 -14.13
CA LYS A 47 2.40 0.11 -14.04
C LYS A 47 3.09 0.25 -12.68
N GLN A 48 3.23 1.47 -12.17
CA GLN A 48 3.84 1.75 -10.86
C GLN A 48 2.99 1.24 -9.70
N ALA A 49 1.67 1.45 -9.73
CA ALA A 49 0.77 0.92 -8.70
C ALA A 49 0.88 -0.61 -8.59
N TRP A 50 1.16 -1.30 -9.70
CA TRP A 50 1.43 -2.74 -9.70
C TRP A 50 2.82 -3.13 -9.16
N GLU A 51 3.82 -2.25 -9.12
CA GLU A 51 5.18 -2.60 -8.65
C GLU A 51 5.23 -3.00 -7.17
N VAL A 52 4.30 -2.52 -6.35
CA VAL A 52 4.16 -2.97 -4.94
C VAL A 52 3.11 -4.09 -4.81
N PHE A 53 2.00 -4.01 -5.55
CA PHE A 53 0.95 -5.02 -5.46
C PHE A 53 1.37 -6.40 -6.01
N ARG A 54 2.13 -6.46 -7.12
CA ARG A 54 2.58 -7.73 -7.72
C ARG A 54 3.47 -8.53 -6.76
N PRO A 55 4.50 -7.95 -6.11
CA PRO A 55 5.25 -8.66 -5.08
C PRO A 55 4.37 -9.16 -3.94
N ALA A 56 3.45 -8.34 -3.42
CA ALA A 56 2.56 -8.75 -2.33
C ALA A 56 1.71 -9.96 -2.73
N ARG A 57 1.11 -9.90 -3.91
CA ARG A 57 0.34 -11.02 -4.50
C ARG A 57 1.21 -12.27 -4.68
N LEU A 58 2.45 -12.11 -5.13
CA LEU A 58 3.38 -13.21 -5.28
C LEU A 58 3.76 -13.84 -3.94
N MET A 59 3.97 -13.03 -2.89
CA MET A 59 4.25 -13.51 -1.52
C MET A 59 3.11 -14.37 -1.01
N CYS A 60 1.85 -13.94 -1.16
CA CYS A 60 0.68 -14.74 -0.79
C CYS A 60 0.60 -16.04 -1.59
N LYS A 61 0.75 -15.98 -2.91
CA LYS A 61 0.72 -17.19 -3.76
C LYS A 61 1.82 -18.20 -3.44
N ARG A 62 2.97 -17.73 -2.96
CA ARG A 62 4.11 -18.58 -2.60
C ARG A 62 4.06 -19.06 -1.16
N THR A 63 3.12 -18.57 -0.35
CA THR A 63 3.03 -18.87 1.08
C THR A 63 1.60 -19.29 1.45
N PRO A 64 1.17 -20.53 1.10
CA PRO A 64 -0.20 -20.99 1.40
C PRO A 64 -0.59 -20.90 2.87
N MET A 65 0.36 -21.14 3.79
CA MET A 65 0.13 -20.98 5.22
C MET A 65 -0.28 -19.55 5.61
N LEU A 66 0.23 -18.52 4.90
CA LEU A 66 -0.18 -17.13 5.12
C LEU A 66 -1.64 -16.93 4.69
N THR A 67 -2.01 -17.45 3.51
CA THR A 67 -3.37 -17.29 3.00
C THR A 67 -4.40 -18.06 3.83
N GLU A 68 -4.05 -19.26 4.31
CA GLU A 68 -4.91 -20.07 5.17
C GLU A 68 -5.08 -19.45 6.56
N ALA A 69 -3.99 -19.01 7.20
CA ALA A 69 -4.04 -18.45 8.54
C ALA A 69 -4.85 -17.14 8.62
N PHE A 70 -4.94 -16.41 7.52
CA PHE A 70 -5.56 -15.08 7.46
C PHE A 70 -6.76 -14.99 6.53
N GLY A 71 -7.25 -16.12 5.98
CA GLY A 71 -8.41 -16.15 5.08
C GLY A 71 -8.26 -15.28 3.84
N ILE A 72 -7.07 -15.20 3.25
CA ILE A 72 -6.78 -14.30 2.14
C ILE A 72 -7.18 -14.95 0.81
N GLU A 73 -8.09 -14.31 0.09
CA GLU A 73 -8.36 -14.58 -1.30
C GLU A 73 -7.42 -13.77 -2.21
N VAL A 74 -6.77 -14.44 -3.15
CA VAL A 74 -5.74 -13.83 -4.01
C VAL A 74 -6.21 -13.74 -5.46
N ASN A 75 -6.81 -12.62 -5.83
CA ASN A 75 -7.32 -12.38 -7.19
C ASN A 75 -6.26 -11.75 -8.10
N ALA A 76 -6.62 -11.48 -9.36
CA ALA A 76 -5.71 -10.89 -10.33
C ALA A 76 -5.32 -9.45 -9.96
N SER A 77 -6.31 -8.61 -9.66
CA SER A 77 -6.18 -7.17 -9.41
C SER A 77 -6.58 -6.73 -8.00
N ASN A 78 -6.90 -7.67 -7.10
CA ASN A 78 -7.08 -7.39 -5.68
C ASN A 78 -6.71 -8.61 -4.83
N MET A 79 -6.52 -8.40 -3.54
CA MET A 79 -6.58 -9.44 -2.51
C MET A 79 -7.64 -9.02 -1.49
N ASN A 80 -8.41 -9.96 -0.99
CA ASN A 80 -9.49 -9.67 -0.05
C ASN A 80 -9.55 -10.70 1.09
N ARG A 81 -10.17 -10.31 2.20
CA ARG A 81 -10.47 -11.17 3.35
C ARG A 81 -11.98 -11.10 3.60
N PRO A 82 -12.75 -12.11 3.16
CA PRO A 82 -14.22 -12.04 3.27
C PRO A 82 -14.74 -11.93 4.69
N GLU A 83 -14.02 -12.47 5.67
CA GLU A 83 -14.43 -12.50 7.09
C GLU A 83 -14.55 -11.10 7.71
N ASP A 84 -13.62 -10.21 7.39
CA ASP A 84 -13.56 -8.85 7.95
C ASP A 84 -13.71 -7.74 6.90
N GLY A 85 -13.88 -8.10 5.63
CA GLY A 85 -14.04 -7.16 4.53
C GLY A 85 -12.78 -6.38 4.16
N ALA A 86 -11.59 -6.79 4.65
CA ALA A 86 -10.35 -6.13 4.28
C ALA A 86 -10.03 -6.34 2.79
N ARG A 87 -9.39 -5.35 2.17
CA ARG A 87 -8.97 -5.39 0.77
C ARG A 87 -7.60 -4.77 0.56
N PHE A 88 -6.84 -5.32 -0.37
CA PHE A 88 -5.61 -4.73 -0.88
C PHE A 88 -5.66 -4.68 -2.42
N GLU A 89 -5.58 -3.48 -2.99
CA GLU A 89 -5.65 -3.26 -4.43
C GLU A 89 -4.71 -2.14 -4.91
N PRO A 90 -4.24 -2.18 -6.17
CA PRO A 90 -3.56 -1.05 -6.80
C PRO A 90 -4.56 0.10 -7.02
N LEU A 91 -4.07 1.32 -6.90
CA LEU A 91 -4.83 2.54 -7.11
C LEU A 91 -4.04 3.51 -8.00
N ILE A 92 -4.74 4.09 -8.97
CA ILE A 92 -4.12 4.92 -10.02
C ILE A 92 -4.69 6.32 -9.93
N GLY A 93 -3.81 7.31 -9.90
CA GLY A 93 -4.23 8.72 -9.84
C GLY A 93 -4.87 9.07 -8.49
N ASN A 94 -5.89 9.93 -8.51
CA ASN A 94 -6.53 10.41 -7.28
C ASN A 94 -7.83 9.64 -7.01
N PRO A 95 -7.97 8.92 -5.88
CA PRO A 95 -9.26 8.38 -5.47
C PRO A 95 -10.24 9.52 -5.15
N GLY A 96 -11.54 9.23 -5.17
CA GLY A 96 -12.53 10.12 -4.58
C GLY A 96 -12.54 10.03 -3.05
N ASP A 97 -13.28 10.92 -2.38
CA ASP A 97 -13.30 11.07 -0.92
C ASP A 97 -14.00 9.94 -0.14
N GLY A 98 -14.41 8.85 -0.82
CA GLY A 98 -15.19 7.77 -0.21
C GLY A 98 -14.36 6.68 0.49
N SER A 99 -13.05 6.63 0.25
CA SER A 99 -12.18 5.61 0.83
C SER A 99 -11.84 5.92 2.30
N SER A 100 -11.69 4.88 3.11
CA SER A 100 -11.15 4.95 4.46
C SER A 100 -9.90 4.07 4.58
N PRO A 101 -8.74 4.52 4.03
CA PRO A 101 -7.50 3.77 4.01
C PRO A 101 -7.03 3.46 5.43
N HIS A 102 -6.71 2.19 5.66
CA HIS A 102 -5.91 1.79 6.81
C HIS A 102 -4.41 1.86 6.50
N CYS A 103 -4.03 1.56 5.26
CA CYS A 103 -2.67 1.72 4.78
C CYS A 103 -2.66 2.22 3.33
N ALA A 104 -1.85 3.24 3.04
CA ALA A 104 -1.62 3.67 1.67
C ALA A 104 -0.12 3.68 1.41
N VAL A 105 0.31 2.86 0.47
CA VAL A 105 1.65 2.95 -0.11
C VAL A 105 1.60 3.93 -1.26
N VAL A 106 2.40 4.99 -1.22
CA VAL A 106 2.56 5.93 -2.34
C VAL A 106 3.92 5.66 -2.97
N ASP A 107 3.93 5.03 -4.15
CA ASP A 107 5.17 4.70 -4.87
C ASP A 107 5.63 5.86 -5.76
N GLU A 108 6.95 5.96 -5.91
CA GLU A 108 7.68 6.99 -6.65
C GLU A 108 7.14 8.40 -6.39
N TYR A 109 7.00 8.79 -5.12
CA TYR A 109 6.32 10.04 -4.74
C TYR A 109 6.83 11.30 -5.48
N HIS A 110 8.13 11.38 -5.76
CA HIS A 110 8.73 12.48 -6.54
C HIS A 110 8.24 12.60 -8.00
N GLU A 111 7.66 11.55 -8.59
CA GLU A 111 7.11 11.56 -9.95
C GLU A 111 5.66 12.05 -9.99
N HIS A 112 5.03 12.30 -8.83
CA HIS A 112 3.66 12.80 -8.77
C HIS A 112 3.64 14.29 -9.15
N ALA A 113 2.76 14.66 -10.08
CA ALA A 113 2.62 16.05 -10.50
C ALA A 113 2.13 16.97 -9.37
N THR A 114 1.37 16.41 -8.43
CA THR A 114 0.83 17.11 -7.25
C THR A 114 0.71 16.13 -6.08
N ASP A 115 0.55 16.67 -4.87
CA ASP A 115 0.34 15.88 -3.65
C ASP A 115 -1.09 15.34 -3.50
N ALA A 116 -1.90 15.37 -4.57
CA ALA A 116 -3.32 15.04 -4.50
C ALA A 116 -3.55 13.62 -3.96
N LEU A 117 -2.87 12.61 -4.52
CA LEU A 117 -3.01 11.23 -4.05
C LEU A 117 -2.62 11.08 -2.57
N TYR A 118 -1.48 11.66 -2.19
CA TYR A 118 -0.99 11.61 -0.80
C TYR A 118 -2.00 12.26 0.15
N THR A 119 -2.46 13.46 -0.19
CA THR A 119 -3.36 14.26 0.64
C THR A 119 -4.73 13.60 0.78
N THR A 120 -5.29 13.07 -0.31
CA THR A 120 -6.57 12.36 -0.27
C THR A 120 -6.47 11.11 0.59
N MET A 121 -5.40 10.33 0.45
CA MET A 121 -5.15 9.15 1.28
C MET A 121 -5.01 9.51 2.76
N LEU A 122 -4.20 10.53 3.07
CA LEU A 122 -4.00 10.99 4.44
C LEU A 122 -5.31 11.52 5.06
N THR A 123 -6.14 12.20 4.28
CA THR A 123 -7.45 12.70 4.74
C THR A 123 -8.41 11.55 5.02
N GLY A 124 -8.52 10.57 4.10
CA GLY A 124 -9.38 9.40 4.28
C GLY A 124 -9.00 8.51 5.47
N MET A 125 -7.73 8.56 5.89
CA MET A 125 -7.23 7.86 7.07
C MET A 125 -7.77 8.41 8.40
N GLY A 126 -8.40 9.59 8.43
CA GLY A 126 -8.76 10.31 9.66
C GLY A 126 -9.67 9.53 10.63
N ALA A 127 -10.50 8.62 10.12
CA ALA A 127 -11.38 7.79 10.95
C ALA A 127 -10.67 6.56 11.56
N ARG A 128 -9.48 6.19 11.08
CA ARG A 128 -8.77 4.99 11.51
C ARG A 128 -7.97 5.25 12.78
N ARG A 129 -7.97 4.27 13.69
CA ARG A 129 -7.28 4.40 14.99
C ARG A 129 -5.76 4.37 14.86
N GLN A 130 -5.24 3.66 13.86
CA GLN A 130 -3.80 3.48 13.69
C GLN A 130 -3.35 3.39 12.22
N PRO A 131 -3.81 4.26 11.30
CA PRO A 131 -3.49 4.16 9.89
C PRO A 131 -1.99 4.33 9.62
N LEU A 132 -1.56 3.91 8.42
CA LEU A 132 -0.19 4.08 7.94
C LEU A 132 -0.15 4.65 6.52
N MET A 133 0.35 5.87 6.38
CA MET A 133 0.85 6.41 5.12
C MET A 133 2.30 5.98 4.94
N TRP A 134 2.60 5.31 3.83
CA TRP A 134 3.92 4.77 3.49
C TRP A 134 4.36 5.28 2.12
N ALA A 135 4.97 6.46 2.10
CA ALA A 135 5.54 7.04 0.90
C ALA A 135 6.95 6.50 0.66
N ILE A 136 7.18 5.98 -0.55
CA ILE A 136 8.50 5.58 -1.02
C ILE A 136 8.87 6.39 -2.25
N THR A 137 10.15 6.71 -2.37
CA THR A 137 10.66 7.43 -3.52
C THR A 137 12.06 6.93 -3.89
N THR A 138 12.45 7.17 -5.14
CA THR A 138 13.78 6.87 -5.62
C THR A 138 14.75 8.02 -5.34
N ALA A 139 15.81 7.76 -4.58
CA ALA A 139 16.91 8.71 -4.43
C ALA A 139 17.75 8.80 -5.72
N GLY A 140 18.03 10.01 -6.21
CA GLY A 140 19.10 10.27 -7.19
C GLY A 140 18.72 10.73 -8.60
N TYR A 141 17.78 11.68 -8.75
CA TYR A 141 17.46 12.27 -10.05
C TYR A 141 18.18 13.58 -10.41
N ASN A 142 19.20 13.99 -9.65
CA ASN A 142 20.14 15.03 -10.06
C ASN A 142 21.56 14.45 -10.12
N ILE A 143 21.92 13.91 -11.29
CA ILE A 143 23.32 13.88 -11.73
C ILE A 143 23.39 15.00 -12.76
N GLU A 144 23.89 16.17 -12.33
CA GLU A 144 24.40 17.18 -13.28
C GLU A 144 25.53 16.58 -14.13
#